data_AF-Q64VG8-F1
#
_entry.id   AF-Q64VG8-F1
#
_cell.length_a   1.000
_cell.length_b   1.000
_cell.length_c   1.000
_cell.angle_alpha   90.00
_cell.angle_beta   90.00
_cell.angle_gamma   90.00
#
_symmetry.space_group_name_H-M   'P 1'
#
loop_
_entity.id
_entity.type
_entity.pdbx_description
1 polymer ?
#
loop_
_entity_poly.entity_id
_entity_poly.type
_entity_poly.pdbx_seq_one_letter_code
_entity_poly.pdbx_strand_id
1 'polypeptide(L)'
;MPPSVKEQADDEAIRVFAENLRQLLLAPPLGQKRVMGINPGFRTGCKVVCLDAQGNLVHNENIYPHPPVDKKTEAASKLRKMIEAYKIEAIAIGNGTASRETENFVTHQQFDRPVQVFVVSEQGASIYSASKTARDEFPDYDVTVRGAVSIARRLMDPLAELVKIAPKPIGVGQYQHDVDQTKLKKSLDQTVENCGMSETTKGSVIKKRILAIFLRHYSANG
;
A
#
# COMPACT_ATOMS: atom_id res chain seq x y z
N MET A 1 -35.74 -5.88 22.98
CA MET A 1 -35.19 -4.81 23.84
C MET A 1 -34.41 -3.84 22.97
N PRO A 2 -34.35 -2.55 23.29
CA PRO A 2 -33.47 -1.61 22.59
C PRO A 2 -32.00 -2.02 22.76
N PRO A 3 -31.13 -1.71 21.78
CA PRO A 3 -29.72 -2.04 21.85
C PRO A 3 -29.05 -1.34 23.05
N SER A 4 -28.12 -2.04 23.67
CA SER A 4 -27.29 -1.53 24.76
C SER A 4 -26.38 -0.40 24.28
N VAL A 5 -25.89 0.42 25.21
CA VAL A 5 -24.92 1.50 24.92
C VAL A 5 -23.66 0.94 24.26
N LYS A 6 -23.22 -0.26 24.64
CA LYS A 6 -22.07 -0.92 24.02
C LYS A 6 -22.35 -1.27 22.55
N GLU A 7 -23.50 -1.88 22.26
CA GLU A 7 -23.85 -2.24 20.88
C GLU A 7 -23.94 -1.01 19.98
N GLN A 8 -24.48 0.10 20.49
CA GLN A 8 -24.52 1.37 19.75
C GLN A 8 -23.12 1.94 19.48
N ALA A 9 -22.23 1.88 20.48
CA ALA A 9 -20.84 2.33 20.32
C ALA A 9 -20.07 1.48 19.32
N ASP A 10 -20.23 0.16 19.37
CA ASP A 10 -19.61 -0.78 18.42
C ASP A 10 -20.10 -0.50 17.00
N ASP A 11 -21.41 -0.33 16.80
CA ASP A 11 -21.99 -0.07 15.48
C ASP A 11 -21.47 1.25 14.88
N GLU A 12 -21.34 2.31 15.68
CA GLU A 12 -20.78 3.59 15.24
C GLU A 12 -19.28 3.49 14.91
N ALA A 13 -18.49 2.81 15.75
CA ALA A 13 -17.07 2.59 15.49
C ALA A 13 -16.86 1.78 14.20
N ILE A 14 -17.63 0.70 14.00
CA ILE A 14 -17.58 -0.13 12.79
C ILE A 14 -17.95 0.67 11.54
N ARG A 15 -18.91 1.61 11.65
CA ARG A 15 -19.26 2.52 10.55
C ARG A 15 -18.06 3.40 10.16
N VAL A 16 -17.37 3.98 11.13
CA VAL A 16 -16.16 4.79 10.89
C VAL A 16 -15.05 3.95 10.27
N PHE A 17 -14.83 2.72 10.75
CA PHE A 17 -13.84 1.80 10.19
C PHE A 17 -14.13 1.42 8.74
N ALA A 18 -15.40 1.17 8.41
CA ALA A 18 -15.83 0.89 7.04
C ALA A 18 -15.59 2.10 6.11
N GLU A 19 -15.89 3.32 6.56
CA GLU A 19 -15.63 4.53 5.78
C GLU A 19 -14.12 4.77 5.58
N ASN A 20 -13.30 4.58 6.62
CA ASN A 20 -11.85 4.68 6.49
C ASN A 20 -11.30 3.65 5.49
N LEU A 21 -11.79 2.41 5.52
CA LEU A 21 -11.42 1.40 4.53
C LEU A 21 -11.82 1.83 3.11
N ARG A 22 -13.05 2.33 2.94
CA ARG A 22 -13.54 2.81 1.65
C ARG A 22 -12.65 3.92 1.08
N GLN A 23 -12.25 4.87 1.90
CA GLN A 23 -11.35 5.96 1.49
C GLN A 23 -9.98 5.46 1.06
N LEU A 24 -9.42 4.45 1.74
CA LEU A 24 -8.17 3.80 1.33
C LEU A 24 -8.31 3.07 -0.02
N LEU A 25 -9.40 2.32 -0.20
CA LEU A 25 -9.66 1.54 -1.41
C LEU A 25 -9.93 2.42 -2.63
N LEU A 26 -10.63 3.53 -2.45
CA LEU A 26 -11.04 4.44 -3.52
C LEU A 26 -10.16 5.69 -3.62
N ALA A 27 -8.96 5.65 -3.04
CA ALA A 27 -7.98 6.71 -3.25
C ALA A 27 -7.70 6.87 -4.77
N PRO A 28 -7.48 8.10 -5.27
CA PRO A 28 -7.27 8.30 -6.70
C PRO A 28 -6.04 7.53 -7.22
N PRO A 29 -6.19 6.68 -8.25
CA PRO A 29 -5.07 5.95 -8.83
C PRO A 29 -4.22 6.85 -9.72
N LEU A 30 -2.89 6.72 -9.63
CA LEU A 30 -1.97 7.38 -10.57
C LEU A 30 -2.01 6.71 -11.96
N GLY A 31 -2.40 5.44 -12.04
CA GLY A 31 -2.47 4.66 -13.27
C GLY A 31 -1.13 4.09 -13.71
N GLN A 32 -1.00 3.81 -15.01
CA GLN A 32 0.15 3.13 -15.62
C GLN A 32 1.35 4.06 -15.76
N LYS A 33 2.04 4.28 -14.65
CA LYS A 33 3.25 5.11 -14.55
C LYS A 33 4.41 4.29 -13.99
N ARG A 34 5.63 4.63 -14.35
CA ARG A 34 6.84 4.04 -13.75
C ARG A 34 7.05 4.64 -12.36
N VAL A 35 6.89 3.81 -11.32
CA VAL A 35 6.86 4.26 -9.93
C VAL A 35 8.07 3.74 -9.16
N MET A 36 8.73 4.62 -8.41
CA MET A 36 9.67 4.23 -7.38
C MET A 36 8.94 4.13 -6.05
N GLY A 37 8.99 2.99 -5.38
CA GLY A 37 8.49 2.81 -4.02
C GLY A 37 9.61 2.96 -3.00
N ILE A 38 9.35 3.69 -1.93
CA ILE A 38 10.25 3.81 -0.79
C ILE A 38 9.49 3.39 0.46
N ASN A 39 9.95 2.32 1.10
CA ASN A 39 9.55 1.94 2.45
C ASN A 39 10.56 2.53 3.44
N PRO A 40 10.19 3.60 4.17
CA PRO A 40 11.12 4.33 5.02
C PRO A 40 11.61 3.53 6.24
N GLY A 41 12.81 3.85 6.70
CA GLY A 41 13.35 3.28 7.93
C GLY A 41 14.60 4.00 8.42
N PHE A 42 14.82 3.96 9.73
CA PHE A 42 16.03 4.51 10.37
C PHE A 42 17.18 3.49 10.34
N ARG A 43 17.22 2.60 11.35
CA ARG A 43 18.33 1.64 11.55
C ARG A 43 18.51 0.66 10.39
N THR A 44 17.42 0.18 9.80
CA THR A 44 17.44 -0.78 8.69
C THR A 44 17.57 -0.11 7.33
N GLY A 45 17.63 1.23 7.27
CA GLY A 45 17.58 2.00 6.03
C GLY A 45 16.20 2.02 5.39
N CYS A 46 16.10 2.73 4.26
CA CYS A 46 14.91 2.78 3.42
C CYS A 46 15.05 1.76 2.29
N LYS A 47 14.07 0.86 2.17
CA LYS A 47 14.00 -0.09 1.06
C LYS A 47 13.40 0.62 -0.16
N VAL A 48 14.14 0.65 -1.26
CA VAL A 48 13.73 1.27 -2.52
C VAL A 48 13.45 0.20 -3.56
N VAL A 49 12.35 0.35 -4.29
CA VAL A 49 11.98 -0.49 -5.43
C VAL A 49 11.66 0.40 -6.63
N CYS A 50 11.94 -0.09 -7.83
CA CYS A 50 11.51 0.53 -9.08
C CYS A 50 10.54 -0.41 -9.78
N LEU A 51 9.37 0.11 -10.15
CA LEU A 51 8.36 -0.60 -10.90
C LEU A 51 8.25 -0.05 -12.33
N ASP A 52 8.01 -0.93 -13.29
CA ASP A 52 7.59 -0.50 -14.62
C ASP A 52 6.12 0.00 -14.63
N ALA A 53 5.64 0.48 -15.78
CA ALA A 53 4.28 1.01 -15.92
C ALA A 53 3.18 -0.06 -15.73
N GLN A 54 3.54 -1.33 -15.74
CA GLN A 54 2.64 -2.47 -15.50
C GLN A 54 2.66 -2.92 -14.03
N GLY A 55 3.54 -2.33 -13.21
CA GLY A 55 3.71 -2.64 -11.80
C GLY A 55 4.64 -3.85 -11.55
N ASN A 56 5.45 -4.26 -12.53
CA ASN A 56 6.45 -5.31 -12.33
C ASN A 56 7.70 -4.71 -11.66
N LEU A 57 8.27 -5.46 -10.72
CA LEU A 57 9.53 -5.09 -10.07
C LEU A 57 10.67 -5.20 -11.07
N VAL A 58 11.34 -4.09 -11.37
CA VAL A 58 12.52 -4.08 -12.26
C VAL A 58 13.83 -3.88 -11.51
N HIS A 59 13.77 -3.33 -10.28
CA HIS A 59 14.94 -3.15 -9.44
C HIS A 59 14.58 -2.96 -7.98
N ASN A 60 15.49 -3.33 -7.08
CA ASN A 60 15.42 -2.95 -5.66
C ASN A 60 16.82 -2.74 -5.08
N GLU A 61 16.92 -1.83 -4.13
CA GLU A 61 18.14 -1.60 -3.35
C GLU A 61 17.78 -1.02 -1.98
N ASN A 62 18.74 -1.01 -1.05
CA ASN A 62 18.62 -0.32 0.23
C ASN A 62 19.45 0.96 0.24
N ILE A 63 18.87 2.05 0.72
CA ILE A 63 19.58 3.32 0.95
C ILE A 63 19.53 3.68 2.43
N TYR A 64 20.50 4.48 2.89
CA TYR A 64 20.62 4.86 4.30
C TYR A 64 20.70 6.38 4.48
N PRO A 65 19.63 7.14 4.16
CA PRO A 65 19.65 8.60 4.25
C PRO A 65 19.53 9.15 5.67
N HIS A 66 19.22 8.30 6.67
CA HIS A 66 18.90 8.73 8.03
C HIS A 66 19.86 8.13 9.07
N PRO A 67 19.98 8.76 10.26
CA PRO A 67 20.67 8.15 11.40
C PRO A 67 20.10 6.76 11.75
N PRO A 68 20.94 5.85 12.26
CA PRO A 68 22.32 6.04 12.73
C PRO A 68 23.39 5.95 11.63
N VAL A 69 23.04 5.56 10.40
CA VAL A 69 24.03 5.34 9.32
C VAL A 69 24.33 6.65 8.56
N ASP A 70 23.30 7.45 8.29
CA ASP A 70 23.37 8.82 7.75
C ASP A 70 24.22 9.02 6.47
N LYS A 71 24.16 8.06 5.53
CA LYS A 71 24.82 8.12 4.22
C LYS A 71 24.02 8.93 3.19
N LYS A 72 23.64 10.17 3.53
CA LYS A 72 22.78 11.04 2.69
C LYS A 72 23.28 11.22 1.26
N THR A 73 24.55 11.55 1.07
CA THR A 73 25.13 11.79 -0.27
C THR A 73 25.11 10.54 -1.15
N GLU A 74 25.41 9.38 -0.56
CA GLU A 74 25.35 8.09 -1.25
C GLU A 74 23.89 7.76 -1.65
N ALA A 75 22.95 7.90 -0.71
CA ALA A 75 21.53 7.68 -0.93
C ALA A 75 20.98 8.59 -2.05
N ALA A 76 21.36 9.87 -2.06
CA ALA A 76 20.95 10.83 -3.07
C ALA A 76 21.48 10.47 -4.46
N SER A 77 22.75 10.04 -4.53
CA SER A 77 23.36 9.56 -5.78
C SER A 77 22.66 8.33 -6.33
N LYS A 78 22.33 7.36 -5.46
CA LYS A 78 21.57 6.15 -5.85
C LYS A 78 20.17 6.48 -6.35
N LEU A 79 19.44 7.37 -5.65
CA LEU A 79 18.11 7.81 -6.10
C LEU A 79 18.16 8.41 -7.51
N ARG A 80 19.08 9.35 -7.77
CA ARG A 80 19.23 9.97 -9.10
C ARG A 80 19.51 8.92 -10.18
N LYS A 81 20.46 8.01 -9.94
CA LYS A 81 20.81 6.94 -10.89
C LYS A 81 19.62 6.03 -11.19
N MET A 82 18.87 5.63 -10.17
CA MET A 82 17.68 4.78 -10.36
C MET A 82 16.57 5.52 -11.12
N ILE A 83 16.30 6.78 -10.77
CA ILE A 83 15.28 7.61 -11.44
C ILE A 83 15.60 7.74 -12.93
N GLU A 84 16.85 8.03 -13.27
CA GLU A 84 17.31 8.14 -14.65
C GLU A 84 17.23 6.79 -15.38
N ALA A 85 17.84 5.73 -14.82
CA ALA A 85 17.94 4.43 -15.46
C ALA A 85 16.57 3.77 -15.72
N TYR A 86 15.66 3.86 -14.75
CA TYR A 86 14.34 3.23 -14.84
C TYR A 86 13.26 4.17 -15.36
N LYS A 87 13.60 5.42 -15.68
CA LYS A 87 12.71 6.48 -16.19
C LYS A 87 11.50 6.68 -15.26
N ILE A 88 11.77 6.84 -13.97
CA ILE A 88 10.75 6.99 -12.94
C ILE A 88 9.98 8.30 -13.15
N GLU A 89 8.65 8.22 -13.04
CA GLU A 89 7.72 9.34 -13.21
C GLU A 89 7.14 9.83 -11.88
N ALA A 90 7.06 8.95 -10.88
CA ALA A 90 6.57 9.26 -9.54
C ALA A 90 7.24 8.43 -8.45
N ILE A 91 7.29 8.98 -7.25
CA ILE A 91 7.81 8.34 -6.04
C ILE A 91 6.67 8.16 -5.03
N ALA A 92 6.47 6.93 -4.58
CA ALA A 92 5.56 6.56 -3.49
C ALA A 92 6.37 6.36 -2.20
N ILE A 93 6.05 7.09 -1.14
CA ILE A 93 6.71 6.98 0.18
C ILE A 93 5.70 6.42 1.17
N GLY A 94 6.03 5.30 1.81
CA GLY A 94 5.21 4.75 2.90
C GLY A 94 5.08 5.72 4.06
N ASN A 95 3.89 5.86 4.63
CA ASN A 95 3.60 6.83 5.69
C ASN A 95 3.94 6.35 7.12
N GLY A 96 4.82 5.35 7.25
CA GLY A 96 5.26 4.82 8.54
C GLY A 96 6.45 5.53 9.15
N THR A 97 7.29 4.72 9.82
CA THR A 97 8.47 5.19 10.55
C THR A 97 9.46 5.87 9.61
N ALA A 98 9.95 7.06 9.97
CA ALA A 98 10.86 7.87 9.15
C ALA A 98 10.25 8.42 7.84
N SER A 99 8.92 8.36 7.66
CA SER A 99 8.25 8.84 6.44
C SER A 99 8.49 10.32 6.19
N ARG A 100 8.26 11.18 7.18
CA ARG A 100 8.48 12.63 7.10
C ARG A 100 9.93 12.98 6.79
N GLU A 101 10.88 12.31 7.44
CA GLU A 101 12.31 12.51 7.21
C GLU A 101 12.68 12.09 5.78
N THR A 102 12.09 11.00 5.27
CA THR A 102 12.31 10.50 3.91
C THR A 102 11.69 11.41 2.85
N GLU A 103 10.47 11.90 3.08
CA GLU A 103 9.81 12.87 2.21
C GLU A 103 10.63 14.16 2.11
N ASN A 104 11.05 14.71 3.25
CA ASN A 104 11.94 15.87 3.28
C ASN A 104 13.24 15.58 2.53
N PHE A 105 13.87 14.44 2.76
CA PHE A 105 15.10 14.07 2.06
C PHE A 105 14.91 14.02 0.53
N VAL A 106 13.85 13.37 0.05
CA VAL A 106 13.56 13.18 -1.37
C VAL A 106 13.19 14.51 -2.05
N THR A 107 12.35 15.33 -1.43
CA THR A 107 11.88 16.61 -2.00
C THR A 107 12.98 17.67 -2.10
N HIS A 108 14.06 17.56 -1.32
CA HIS A 108 15.24 18.43 -1.41
C HIS A 108 16.26 17.95 -2.45
N GLN A 109 16.00 16.85 -3.18
CA GLN A 109 16.86 16.41 -4.26
C GLN A 109 16.48 17.09 -5.58
N GLN A 110 17.49 17.36 -6.41
CA GLN A 110 17.29 17.74 -7.80
C GLN A 110 17.40 16.49 -8.68
N PHE A 111 16.41 16.30 -9.54
CA PHE A 111 16.36 15.24 -10.54
C PHE A 111 16.49 15.83 -11.94
N ASP A 112 16.82 14.98 -12.92
CA ASP A 112 16.97 15.37 -14.33
C ASP A 112 15.64 15.75 -15.01
N ARG A 113 14.51 15.51 -14.32
CA ARG A 113 13.15 15.78 -14.77
C ARG A 113 12.23 16.05 -13.56
N PRO A 114 11.05 16.65 -13.77
CA PRO A 114 10.02 16.70 -12.73
C PRO A 114 9.59 15.29 -12.33
N VAL A 115 9.67 14.98 -11.04
CA VAL A 115 9.20 13.72 -10.45
C VAL A 115 8.22 14.06 -9.33
N GLN A 116 7.00 13.53 -9.41
CA GLN A 116 5.98 13.76 -8.39
C GLN A 116 6.23 12.85 -7.18
N VAL A 117 6.09 13.40 -5.97
CA VAL A 117 6.29 12.66 -4.72
C VAL A 117 4.96 12.55 -4.00
N PHE A 118 4.60 11.34 -3.58
CA PHE A 118 3.35 11.04 -2.90
C PHE A 118 3.62 10.26 -1.62
N VAL A 119 2.96 10.66 -0.54
CA VAL A 119 2.88 9.86 0.68
C VAL A 119 1.70 8.89 0.56
N VAL A 120 1.95 7.61 0.82
CA VAL A 120 1.00 6.52 0.62
C VAL A 120 0.85 5.73 1.90
N SER A 121 -0.38 5.31 2.20
CA SER A 121 -0.65 4.45 3.34
C SER A 121 0.13 3.14 3.24
N GLU A 122 0.88 2.79 4.29
CA GLU A 122 1.52 1.48 4.43
C GLU A 122 0.70 0.49 5.26
N GLN A 123 -0.52 0.85 5.65
CA GLN A 123 -1.41 0.01 6.47
C GLN A 123 -1.65 -1.35 5.80
N GLY A 124 -1.36 -2.44 6.51
CA GLY A 124 -1.41 -3.80 5.95
C GLY A 124 -0.26 -4.19 5.01
N ALA A 125 0.73 -3.33 4.71
CA ALA A 125 1.85 -3.69 3.83
C ALA A 125 2.69 -4.84 4.42
N SER A 126 2.82 -4.89 5.75
CA SER A 126 3.45 -6.00 6.49
C SER A 126 2.65 -7.30 6.41
N ILE A 127 1.31 -7.21 6.39
CA ILE A 127 0.42 -8.37 6.21
C ILE A 127 0.56 -8.91 4.79
N TYR A 128 0.54 -8.04 3.78
CA TYR A 128 0.80 -8.44 2.41
C TYR A 128 2.16 -9.11 2.26
N SER A 129 3.24 -8.47 2.74
CA SER A 129 4.61 -8.94 2.48
C SER A 129 4.93 -10.29 3.13
N ALA A 130 4.25 -10.63 4.23
CA ALA A 130 4.33 -11.92 4.89
C ALA A 130 3.33 -12.98 4.35
N SER A 131 2.40 -12.58 3.48
CA SER A 131 1.36 -13.45 2.94
C SER A 131 1.91 -14.50 1.96
N LYS A 132 1.14 -15.58 1.76
CA LYS A 132 1.41 -16.55 0.70
C LYS A 132 1.36 -15.88 -0.68
N THR A 133 0.38 -15.01 -0.93
CA THR A 133 0.24 -14.27 -2.20
C THR A 133 1.54 -13.54 -2.56
N ALA A 134 2.15 -12.81 -1.63
CA ALA A 134 3.38 -12.08 -1.90
C ALA A 134 4.59 -13.01 -2.07
N ARG A 135 4.62 -14.17 -1.37
CA ARG A 135 5.63 -15.21 -1.61
C ARG A 135 5.51 -15.83 -3.00
N ASP A 136 4.28 -16.04 -3.48
CA ASP A 136 4.02 -16.60 -4.80
C ASP A 136 4.33 -15.57 -5.92
N GLU A 137 4.02 -14.28 -5.70
CA GLU A 137 4.36 -13.21 -6.64
C GLU A 137 5.86 -12.90 -6.69
N PHE A 138 6.56 -13.01 -5.56
CA PHE A 138 7.96 -12.61 -5.38
C PHE A 138 8.75 -13.63 -4.55
N PRO A 139 8.97 -14.85 -5.07
CA PRO A 139 9.58 -15.95 -4.31
C PRO A 139 11.01 -15.63 -3.86
N ASP A 140 11.77 -14.95 -4.72
CA ASP A 140 13.20 -14.68 -4.50
C ASP A 140 13.50 -13.42 -3.67
N TYR A 141 12.46 -12.71 -3.22
CA TYR A 141 12.61 -11.44 -2.51
C TYR A 141 12.18 -11.53 -1.05
N ASP A 142 12.90 -10.84 -0.17
CA ASP A 142 12.55 -10.80 1.25
C ASP A 142 11.30 -9.95 1.55
N VAL A 143 10.83 -10.02 2.79
CA VAL A 143 9.62 -9.33 3.29
C VAL A 143 9.68 -7.80 3.13
N THR A 144 10.86 -7.19 3.21
CA THR A 144 11.03 -5.73 3.10
C THR A 144 10.82 -5.25 1.67
N VAL A 145 11.34 -6.01 0.69
CA VAL A 145 11.17 -5.72 -0.74
C VAL A 145 9.70 -5.85 -1.11
N ARG A 146 9.04 -6.94 -0.70
CA ARG A 146 7.61 -7.16 -0.96
C ARG A 146 6.74 -6.04 -0.38
N GLY A 147 7.07 -5.56 0.82
CA GLY A 147 6.38 -4.41 1.43
C GLY A 147 6.53 -3.13 0.60
N ALA A 148 7.76 -2.82 0.16
CA ALA A 148 8.03 -1.65 -0.68
C ALA A 148 7.32 -1.73 -2.05
N VAL A 149 7.23 -2.93 -2.65
CA VAL A 149 6.42 -3.15 -3.86
C VAL A 149 4.95 -2.81 -3.62
N SER A 150 4.38 -3.23 -2.48
CA SER A 150 2.97 -2.92 -2.17
C SER A 150 2.74 -1.42 -2.03
N ILE A 151 3.64 -0.69 -1.38
CA ILE A 151 3.57 0.78 -1.27
C ILE A 151 3.53 1.43 -2.66
N ALA A 152 4.43 1.03 -3.57
CA ALA A 152 4.45 1.57 -4.93
C ALA A 152 3.17 1.23 -5.71
N ARG A 153 2.68 -0.02 -5.64
CA ARG A 153 1.48 -0.45 -6.35
C ARG A 153 0.21 0.20 -5.82
N ARG A 154 0.15 0.55 -4.53
CA ARG A 154 -0.96 1.33 -3.97
C ARG A 154 -1.05 2.72 -4.59
N LEU A 155 0.06 3.36 -4.95
CA LEU A 155 -0.02 4.63 -5.69
C LEU A 155 -0.59 4.42 -7.11
N MET A 156 -0.22 3.31 -7.75
CA MET A 156 -0.66 3.01 -9.12
C MET A 156 -2.16 2.69 -9.18
N ASP A 157 -2.62 1.80 -8.29
CA ASP A 157 -4.01 1.35 -8.18
C ASP A 157 -4.27 0.85 -6.74
N PRO A 158 -4.77 1.72 -5.83
CA PRO A 158 -5.01 1.36 -4.44
C PRO A 158 -5.95 0.16 -4.28
N LEU A 159 -7.05 0.15 -5.05
CA LEU A 159 -8.04 -0.92 -4.97
C LEU A 159 -7.43 -2.26 -5.37
N ALA A 160 -6.79 -2.34 -6.54
CA ALA A 160 -6.23 -3.60 -7.04
C ALA A 160 -5.13 -4.19 -6.15
N GLU A 161 -4.39 -3.34 -5.43
CA GLU A 161 -3.35 -3.80 -4.51
C GLU A 161 -3.91 -4.17 -3.12
N LEU A 162 -4.83 -3.38 -2.56
CA LEU A 162 -5.37 -3.61 -1.20
C LEU A 162 -6.28 -4.83 -1.12
N VAL A 163 -6.99 -5.20 -2.21
CA VAL A 163 -7.85 -6.41 -2.23
C VAL A 163 -7.07 -7.73 -2.14
N LYS A 164 -5.73 -7.69 -2.23
CA LYS A 164 -4.87 -8.88 -2.04
C LYS A 164 -4.73 -9.28 -0.58
N ILE A 165 -5.23 -8.46 0.33
CA ILE A 165 -5.12 -8.60 1.78
C ILE A 165 -6.53 -8.77 2.35
N ALA A 166 -6.69 -9.60 3.37
CA ALA A 166 -7.93 -9.62 4.14
C ALA A 166 -8.22 -8.20 4.69
N PRO A 167 -9.49 -7.74 4.71
CA PRO A 167 -9.80 -6.35 5.07
C PRO A 167 -9.51 -6.04 6.54
N LYS A 168 -9.84 -6.99 7.42
CA LYS A 168 -9.72 -6.83 8.87
C LYS A 168 -8.27 -6.50 9.32
N PRO A 169 -7.22 -7.21 8.87
CA PRO A 169 -5.84 -6.88 9.25
C PRO A 169 -5.25 -5.59 8.67
N ILE A 170 -5.94 -4.86 7.78
CA ILE A 170 -5.40 -3.61 7.23
C ILE A 170 -5.17 -2.58 8.34
N GLY A 171 -6.03 -2.57 9.36
CA GLY A 171 -6.03 -1.56 10.40
C GLY A 171 -6.66 -0.29 9.85
N VAL A 172 -7.90 -0.01 10.24
CA VAL A 172 -8.70 1.11 9.71
C VAL A 172 -9.20 2.05 10.80
N GLY A 173 -8.70 1.86 12.02
CA GLY A 173 -8.92 2.75 13.13
C GLY A 173 -8.37 2.20 14.45
N GLN A 174 -8.30 3.06 15.46
CA GLN A 174 -7.93 2.66 16.82
C GLN A 174 -9.04 1.80 17.43
N TYR A 175 -8.68 0.90 18.35
CA TYR A 175 -9.63 0.04 19.09
C TYR A 175 -10.45 -0.92 18.20
N GLN A 176 -10.00 -1.18 16.97
CA GLN A 176 -10.65 -2.10 16.04
C GLN A 176 -10.79 -3.54 16.60
N HIS A 177 -9.96 -3.91 17.57
CA HIS A 177 -10.03 -5.23 18.23
C HIS A 177 -11.05 -5.30 19.37
N ASP A 178 -11.57 -4.15 19.81
CA ASP A 178 -12.44 -4.03 21.00
C ASP A 178 -13.93 -4.06 20.67
N VAL A 179 -14.29 -3.90 19.40
CA VAL A 179 -15.68 -3.97 18.89
C VAL A 179 -16.11 -5.41 18.61
N ASP A 180 -17.41 -5.63 18.36
CA ASP A 180 -17.91 -6.90 17.83
C ASP A 180 -17.19 -7.33 16.54
N GLN A 181 -16.41 -8.40 16.65
CA GLN A 181 -15.53 -8.88 15.60
C GLN A 181 -16.28 -9.54 14.43
N THR A 182 -17.49 -10.05 14.67
CA THR A 182 -18.33 -10.65 13.63
C THR A 182 -18.97 -9.57 12.78
N LYS A 183 -19.54 -8.55 13.43
CA LYS A 183 -20.10 -7.37 12.74
C LYS A 183 -19.02 -6.62 11.97
N LEU A 184 -17.85 -6.42 12.57
CA LEU A 184 -16.72 -5.77 11.93
C LEU A 184 -16.32 -6.50 10.65
N LYS A 185 -16.07 -7.81 10.72
CA LYS A 185 -15.66 -8.61 9.55
C LYS A 185 -16.68 -8.47 8.42
N LYS A 186 -17.96 -8.66 8.73
CA LYS A 186 -19.05 -8.54 7.74
C LYS A 186 -19.08 -7.14 7.10
N SER A 187 -18.93 -6.09 7.88
CA SER A 187 -18.94 -4.71 7.40
C SER A 187 -17.76 -4.41 6.47
N LEU A 188 -16.55 -4.82 6.85
CA LEU A 188 -15.35 -4.58 6.03
C LEU A 188 -15.37 -5.40 4.73
N ASP A 189 -15.82 -6.67 4.77
CA ASP A 189 -15.96 -7.51 3.58
C ASP A 189 -16.97 -6.88 2.59
N GLN A 190 -18.13 -6.42 3.11
CA GLN A 190 -19.14 -5.73 2.29
C GLN A 190 -18.61 -4.44 1.67
N THR A 191 -17.80 -3.68 2.40
CA THR A 191 -17.16 -2.46 1.87
C THR A 191 -16.25 -2.78 0.69
N VAL A 192 -15.44 -3.83 0.79
CA VAL A 192 -14.56 -4.27 -0.32
C VAL A 192 -15.38 -4.69 -1.54
N GLU A 193 -16.42 -5.50 -1.34
CA GLU A 193 -17.35 -5.91 -2.40
C GLU A 193 -17.95 -4.69 -3.12
N ASN A 194 -18.48 -3.74 -2.34
CA ASN A 194 -19.11 -2.54 -2.87
C ASN A 194 -18.14 -1.66 -3.67
N CYS A 195 -16.89 -1.51 -3.19
CA CYS A 195 -15.86 -0.77 -3.91
C CYS A 195 -15.48 -1.47 -5.23
N GLY A 196 -15.31 -2.80 -5.19
CA GLY A 196 -15.03 -3.60 -6.38
C GLY A 196 -16.15 -3.53 -7.43
N MET A 197 -17.41 -3.60 -7.01
CA MET A 197 -18.57 -3.50 -7.90
C MET A 197 -18.74 -2.10 -8.49
N SER A 198 -18.53 -1.05 -7.70
CA SER A 198 -18.58 0.35 -8.15
C SER A 198 -17.58 0.63 -9.28
N GLU A 199 -16.33 0.15 -9.15
CA GLU A 199 -15.32 0.27 -10.21
C GLU A 199 -15.63 -0.64 -11.42
N THR A 200 -16.22 -1.81 -11.20
CA THR A 200 -16.62 -2.75 -12.27
C THR A 200 -17.67 -2.16 -13.23
N THR A 201 -18.44 -1.17 -12.78
CA THR A 201 -19.47 -0.50 -13.59
C THR A 201 -18.88 0.57 -14.53
N LYS A 202 -17.59 0.94 -14.38
CA LYS A 202 -16.94 2.03 -15.12
C LYS A 202 -16.02 1.64 -16.30
N GLY A 203 -15.64 0.37 -16.51
CA GLY A 203 -14.97 -0.05 -17.77
C GLY A 203 -13.75 -1.00 -17.66
N SER A 204 -13.22 -1.39 -18.82
CA SER A 204 -12.55 -2.67 -19.14
C SER A 204 -11.10 -2.88 -18.61
N VAL A 205 -10.67 -4.15 -18.57
CA VAL A 205 -9.37 -4.72 -18.08
C VAL A 205 -9.26 -4.91 -16.56
N ILE A 206 -9.54 -3.89 -15.76
CA ILE A 206 -9.55 -3.99 -14.28
C ILE A 206 -10.58 -5.04 -13.80
N LYS A 207 -11.70 -5.13 -14.53
CA LYS A 207 -12.79 -6.10 -14.37
C LYS A 207 -12.35 -7.56 -14.27
N LYS A 208 -11.36 -8.02 -15.06
CA LYS A 208 -10.89 -9.42 -15.01
C LYS A 208 -9.89 -9.66 -13.88
N ARG A 209 -9.09 -8.65 -13.53
CA ARG A 209 -8.03 -8.78 -12.52
C ARG A 209 -8.60 -8.68 -11.11
N ILE A 210 -9.47 -7.70 -10.84
CA ILE A 210 -10.19 -7.59 -9.57
C ILE A 210 -11.09 -8.80 -9.38
N LEU A 211 -11.91 -9.20 -10.37
CA LEU A 211 -12.76 -10.38 -10.26
C LEU A 211 -11.94 -11.68 -10.09
N ALA A 212 -10.81 -11.84 -10.77
CA ALA A 212 -9.96 -13.04 -10.58
C ALA A 212 -9.23 -13.05 -9.23
N ILE A 213 -8.83 -11.89 -8.69
CA ILE A 213 -8.25 -11.79 -7.34
C ILE A 213 -9.35 -12.05 -6.30
N PHE A 214 -10.51 -11.43 -6.47
CA PHE A 214 -11.68 -11.61 -5.61
C PHE A 214 -12.12 -13.08 -5.58
N LEU A 215 -12.28 -13.73 -6.74
CA LEU A 215 -12.65 -15.15 -6.83
C LEU A 215 -11.57 -16.08 -6.26
N ARG A 216 -10.26 -15.82 -6.49
CA ARG A 216 -9.19 -16.66 -5.92
C ARG A 216 -9.09 -16.53 -4.40
N HIS A 217 -9.32 -15.35 -3.84
CA HIS A 217 -9.18 -15.13 -2.40
C HIS A 217 -10.45 -15.54 -1.61
N TYR A 218 -11.65 -15.37 -2.19
CA TYR A 218 -12.91 -15.70 -1.53
C TYR A 218 -13.44 -17.11 -1.83
N SER A 219 -13.08 -17.76 -2.95
CA SER A 219 -13.42 -19.18 -3.16
C SER A 219 -12.48 -20.15 -2.43
N ALA A 220 -11.32 -19.69 -1.95
CA ALA A 220 -10.35 -20.52 -1.22
C ALA A 220 -10.52 -20.50 0.31
N ASN A 221 -11.41 -19.65 0.83
CA ASN A 221 -11.70 -19.50 2.27
C ASN A 221 -13.19 -19.75 2.60
N GLY A 222 -13.93 -20.37 1.67
CA GLY A 222 -15.28 -20.91 1.89
C GLY A 222 -15.22 -22.37 2.31
#